data_AF-A0A7V3Y3X1-F1
#
_entry.id   AF-A0A7V3Y3X1-F1
#
_cell.length_a   1.000
_cell.length_b   1.000
_cell.length_c   1.000
_cell.angle_alpha   90.00
_cell.angle_beta   90.00
_cell.angle_gamma   90.00
#
_symmetry.space_group_name_H-M   'P 1'
#
loop_
_entity.id
_entity.type
_entity.pdbx_description
1 polymer ?
#
loop_
_entity_poly.entity_id
_entity_poly.type
_entity_poly.pdbx_seq_one_letter_code
_entity_poly.pdbx_strand_id
1 'polypeptide(L)' 'MPTFHKVWQPESMIALQKLKETVKRHDNVFDTLMDVAKYCSIGQLCNALYSVGGMYRRSM' A
#
# COMPACT_ATOMS: atom_id res chain seq x y z
N MET A 1 16.29 -19.43 -2.15
CA MET A 1 14.96 -18.93 -2.58
C MET A 1 14.98 -17.41 -2.54
N PRO A 2 14.54 -16.69 -3.59
CA PRO A 2 14.42 -15.24 -3.54
C PRO A 2 13.38 -14.83 -2.49
N THR A 3 13.63 -13.73 -1.79
CA THR A 3 12.68 -13.17 -0.83
C THR A 3 11.46 -12.60 -1.55
N PHE A 4 10.28 -12.61 -0.91
CA PHE A 4 9.02 -12.10 -1.46
C PHE A 4 9.18 -10.70 -2.09
N HIS A 5 9.92 -9.80 -1.43
CA HIS A 5 10.19 -8.44 -1.92
C HIS A 5 11.05 -8.39 -3.20
N LYS A 6 11.93 -9.37 -3.42
CA LYS A 6 12.74 -9.46 -4.64
C LYS A 6 11.94 -9.97 -5.83
N VAL A 7 10.98 -10.87 -5.58
CA VAL A 7 10.15 -11.46 -6.63
C VAL A 7 9.18 -10.42 -7.21
N TRP A 8 8.55 -9.63 -6.34
CA TRP A 8 7.50 -8.68 -6.71
C TRP A 8 7.97 -7.23 -6.76
N GLN A 9 9.26 -6.99 -6.90
CA GLN A 9 9.82 -5.64 -6.81
C GLN A 9 9.16 -4.65 -7.79
N PRO A 10 9.03 -4.95 -9.11
CA PRO A 10 8.41 -4.01 -10.04
C PRO A 10 6.90 -3.87 -9.82
N GLU A 11 6.17 -4.96 -9.57
CA GLU A 11 4.73 -4.94 -9.33
C GLU A 11 4.38 -4.20 -8.05
N SER A 12 5.17 -4.38 -7.00
CA SER A 12 4.96 -3.72 -5.71
C SER A 12 5.06 -2.20 -5.83
N MET A 13 5.97 -1.67 -6.64
CA MET A 13 6.08 -0.22 -6.87
C MET A 13 4.83 0.36 -7.52
N ILE A 14 4.35 -0.29 -8.59
CA ILE A 14 3.15 0.13 -9.33
C ILE A 14 1.91 0.01 -8.44
N ALA A 15 1.78 -1.12 -7.73
CA ALA A 15 0.64 -1.41 -6.86
C ALA A 15 0.55 -0.43 -5.68
N LEU A 16 1.69 -0.11 -5.02
CA LEU A 16 1.72 0.87 -3.95
C LEU A 16 1.40 2.29 -4.45
N GLN A 17 1.82 2.64 -5.67
CA GLN A 17 1.46 3.93 -6.25
C GLN A 17 -0.04 4.03 -6.54
N LYS A 18 -0.64 2.98 -7.12
CA LYS A 18 -2.09 2.88 -7.32
C LYS A 18 -2.85 3.02 -6.00
N LEU A 19 -2.41 2.33 -4.94
CA LEU A 19 -3.01 2.44 -3.61
C LEU A 19 -3.02 3.89 -3.09
N LYS A 20 -1.87 4.58 -3.20
CA LYS A 20 -1.74 5.98 -2.78
C LYS A 20 -2.66 6.91 -3.57
N GLU A 21 -2.79 6.68 -4.88
CA GLU A 21 -3.68 7.46 -5.73
C GLU A 21 -5.16 7.21 -5.41
N THR A 22 -5.58 5.96 -5.22
CA THR A 22 -6.95 5.62 -4.78
C THR A 22 -7.31 6.33 -3.48
N VAL A 23 -6.41 6.33 -2.50
CA VAL A 23 -6.63 7.05 -1.22
C VAL A 23 -6.78 8.56 -1.46
N LYS A 24 -5.90 9.16 -2.26
CA LYS A 24 -5.96 10.60 -2.58
C LYS A 24 -7.23 11.00 -3.33
N ARG A 25 -7.78 10.10 -4.13
CA ARG A 25 -9.03 10.31 -4.87
C ARG A 25 -10.28 10.04 -4.03
N HIS A 26 -10.13 9.58 -2.79
CA HIS A 26 -11.23 9.12 -1.95
C HIS A 26 -12.06 7.99 -2.60
N ASP A 27 -11.43 7.22 -3.48
CA ASP A 27 -12.03 6.05 -4.14
C ASP A 27 -12.07 4.85 -3.17
N ASN A 28 -12.64 3.72 -3.61
CA ASN A 28 -12.71 2.50 -2.79
C ASN A 28 -11.31 1.91 -2.53
N VAL A 29 -10.73 2.27 -1.38
CA VAL A 29 -9.40 1.83 -0.97
C VAL A 29 -9.35 0.32 -0.71
N PHE A 30 -10.45 -0.29 -0.25
CA PHE A 30 -10.48 -1.71 0.08
C PHE A 30 -10.35 -2.59 -1.16
N ASP A 31 -11.00 -2.20 -2.26
CA ASP A 31 -10.90 -2.89 -3.55
C ASP A 31 -9.46 -2.88 -4.07
N THR A 32 -8.82 -1.70 -4.08
CA THR A 32 -7.40 -1.59 -4.44
C THR A 32 -6.51 -2.36 -3.47
N LEU A 33 -6.82 -2.40 -2.17
CA LEU A 33 -6.07 -3.17 -1.16
C LEU A 33 -6.03 -4.68 -1.48
N MET A 34 -7.16 -5.25 -1.92
CA MET A 34 -7.23 -6.67 -2.29
C MET A 34 -6.31 -7.03 -3.46
N ASP A 35 -6.15 -6.10 -4.40
CA ASP A 35 -5.26 -6.29 -5.54
C ASP A 35 -3.78 -6.11 -5.15
N VAL A 36 -3.47 -5.07 -4.39
CA VAL A 36 -2.10 -4.70 -4.00
C VAL A 36 -1.50 -5.71 -3.00
N ALA A 37 -2.33 -6.34 -2.14
CA ALA A 37 -1.89 -7.34 -1.17
C ALA A 37 -1.25 -8.60 -1.81
N LYS A 38 -1.45 -8.83 -3.11
CA LYS A 38 -0.80 -9.94 -3.86
C LYS A 38 0.72 -9.72 -4.03
N TYR A 39 1.15 -8.46 -4.04
CA TYR A 39 2.50 -8.05 -4.43
C TYR A 39 3.23 -7.30 -3.30
N CYS A 40 2.50 -6.86 -2.28
CA CYS A 40 3.04 -6.04 -1.20
C CYS A 40 2.86 -6.71 0.15
N SER A 41 3.89 -6.65 1.00
CA SER A 41 3.76 -7.07 2.38
C SER A 41 2.97 -6.05 3.20
N ILE A 42 2.44 -6.49 4.34
CA ILE A 42 1.67 -5.62 5.25
C ILE A 42 2.46 -4.38 5.69
N GLY A 43 3.78 -4.50 5.89
CA GLY A 43 4.63 -3.35 6.21
C GLY A 43 4.73 -2.34 5.07
N GLN A 44 4.80 -2.80 3.81
CA GLN A 44 4.78 -1.91 2.64
C GLN A 44 3.44 -1.19 2.50
N LEU A 45 2.33 -1.91 2.71
CA LEU A 45 0.97 -1.36 2.69
C LEU A 45 0.79 -0.28 3.77
N CYS A 46 1.12 -0.59 5.03
CA CYS A 46 1.01 0.35 6.15
C CYS A 46 1.85 1.62 5.91
N ASN A 47 3.10 1.49 5.46
CA ASN A 47 3.95 2.64 5.16
C ASN A 47 3.37 3.49 4.03
N ALA A 48 2.81 2.87 2.99
CA ALA A 48 2.17 3.61 1.90
C ALA A 48 0.94 4.37 2.40
N LEU A 49 0.06 3.75 3.18
CA LEU A 49 -1.14 4.38 3.74
C LEU A 49 -0.80 5.51 4.70
N TYR A 50 0.20 5.34 5.59
CA TYR A 50 0.67 6.42 6.46
C TYR A 50 1.19 7.64 5.70
N SER A 51 1.79 7.43 4.53
CA SER A 51 2.30 8.54 3.70
C SER A 51 1.22 9.39 3.03
N VAL A 52 -0.03 8.92 2.95
CA VAL A 52 -1.14 9.61 2.26
C VAL A 52 -2.33 9.96 3.16
N GLY A 53 -2.59 9.19 4.22
CA GLY A 53 -3.73 9.39 5.12
C GLY A 53 -3.36 9.89 6.52
N GLY A 54 -2.07 10.07 6.80
CA GLY A 54 -1.55 10.43 8.11
C GLY A 54 -1.47 9.22 9.06
N MET A 55 -0.53 9.28 10.01
CA MET A 55 -0.52 8.34 11.14
C MET A 55 -1.67 8.69 12.08
N TYR A 56 -2.30 7.66 12.66
CA TYR A 56 -3.26 7.86 13.74
C TYR A 56 -2.63 8.76 14.80
N ARG A 57 -3.20 9.96 14.96
CA ARG A 57 -2.77 10.91 15.98
C ARG A 57 -3.61 10.60 17.21
N ARG A 58 -2.99 10.00 18.23
CA ARG A 58 -3.61 9.92 19.56
C ARG A 58 -3.80 11.34 20.07
N SER A 59 -5.04 11.82 20.10
CA SER A 59 -5.42 12.92 20.96
C SER A 59 -5.24 12.45 22.40
N MET A 60 -4.44 13.20 23.17
CA MET A 60 -4.40 13.06 24.63
C MET A 60 -5.38 14.08 25.20
#